data_AF-A0A1N6ITX1-F1
#
_entry.id   AF-A0A1N6ITX1-F1
#
_cell.length_a   1.000
_cell.length_b   1.000
_cell.length_c   1.000
_cell.angle_alpha   90.00
_cell.angle_beta   90.00
_cell.angle_gamma   90.00
#
_symmetry.space_group_name_H-M   'P 1'
#
loop_
_entity.id
_entity.type
_entity.pdbx_description
1 polymer ?
#
loop_
_entity_poly.entity_id
_entity_poly.type
_entity_poly.pdbx_seq_one_letter_code
_entity_poly.pdbx_strand_id
1 'polypeptide(L)'
;MPRQESILSVFVASPSDVSLERTRLEEVIGDLNHTWSRSLGVRLDLVRWETHAYPGFGEDAQDVINQQLPDDIDIFIGIMWHRFGTPTGRAESGTQEEFLRAKARWDQDNSRMHLMFYFKDTPVSPSQVDAEQLGRVADFRKSLGDEGGLHWRFESPDDFANLMRLHLARVVQDWQSKAILPQRTKSTREESAASMPNDRREPPEEVEVGLFELNEQFEDSFNEANIITLRIAKSTEAIGNKLVGHTTRTQMATNAGQVPRALAKQIIAKAAKDMNDYAMKLDRDVPKLRNLMQIGLSALSQAISLWPELYQNQSRRDEAAESFAAIQSLQSTLSSVETQIRDFLNIVASLPSLTSELNKAKRAVSSSLRSFITTLNDQQKLLMQIEKSAAELHNFQEDIQAADGNVDAPG
;
A
#
# COMPACT_ATOMS: atom_id res chain seq x y z
N MET A 1 -18.90 15.93 27.09
CA MET A 1 -20.12 15.09 27.19
C MET A 1 -19.71 13.64 26.94
N PRO A 2 -20.34 12.64 27.59
CA PRO A 2 -20.09 11.24 27.23
C PRO A 2 -20.52 11.00 25.78
N ARG A 3 -19.65 10.37 24.99
CA ARG A 3 -19.93 9.96 23.61
C ARG A 3 -20.28 8.48 23.58
N GLN A 4 -21.23 8.10 22.73
CA GLN A 4 -21.48 6.70 22.42
C GLN A 4 -20.62 6.32 21.21
N GLU A 5 -19.90 5.22 21.33
CA GLU A 5 -19.05 4.67 20.26
C GLU A 5 -19.41 3.21 20.02
N SER A 6 -19.49 2.83 18.75
CA SER A 6 -19.56 1.42 18.35
C SER A 6 -18.15 0.88 18.19
N ILE A 7 -17.85 -0.23 18.85
CA ILE A 7 -16.54 -0.84 18.80
C ILE A 7 -16.59 -2.00 17.81
N LEU A 8 -15.66 -2.02 16.86
CA LEU A 8 -15.45 -3.14 15.95
C LEU A 8 -14.17 -3.86 16.31
N SER A 9 -14.27 -5.14 16.63
CA SER A 9 -13.13 -5.98 17.00
C SER A 9 -12.34 -6.39 15.77
N VAL A 10 -11.05 -6.06 15.75
CA VAL A 10 -10.10 -6.43 14.69
C VAL A 10 -9.14 -7.48 15.23
N PHE A 11 -9.08 -8.64 14.58
CA PHE A 11 -8.13 -9.70 14.91
C PHE A 11 -7.09 -9.87 13.81
N VAL A 12 -5.81 -9.93 14.19
CA VAL A 12 -4.70 -10.06 13.26
C VAL A 12 -3.90 -11.36 13.46
N ALA A 13 -3.97 -12.23 12.47
CA ALA A 13 -3.28 -13.50 12.38
C ALA A 13 -2.05 -13.37 11.48
N SER A 14 -0.86 -13.74 11.97
CA SER A 14 0.35 -13.69 11.15
C SER A 14 1.51 -14.50 11.73
N PRO A 15 2.40 -15.07 10.89
CA PRO A 15 3.68 -15.58 11.36
C PRO A 15 4.62 -14.46 11.85
N SER A 16 5.72 -14.84 12.50
CA SER A 16 6.63 -13.90 13.16
C SER A 16 7.50 -13.06 12.22
N ASP A 17 7.59 -13.41 10.94
CA ASP A 17 8.42 -12.75 9.91
C ASP A 17 7.78 -11.47 9.33
N VAL A 18 6.59 -11.09 9.81
CA VAL A 18 5.86 -9.87 9.41
C VAL A 18 5.53 -8.96 10.62
N SER A 19 6.40 -8.97 11.63
CA SER A 19 6.24 -8.14 12.84
C SER A 19 6.20 -6.63 12.57
N LEU A 20 6.92 -6.18 11.54
CA LEU A 20 6.90 -4.77 11.13
C LEU A 20 5.53 -4.37 10.56
N GLU A 21 4.91 -5.23 9.75
CA GLU A 21 3.55 -5.01 9.25
C GLU A 21 2.51 -5.00 10.37
N ARG A 22 2.66 -5.87 11.38
CA ARG A 22 1.81 -5.81 12.58
C ARG A 22 1.93 -4.46 13.28
N THR A 23 3.15 -3.97 13.48
CA THR A 23 3.40 -2.64 14.09
C THR A 23 2.73 -1.54 13.27
N ARG A 24 2.84 -1.59 11.94
CA ARG A 24 2.17 -0.63 11.04
C ARG A 24 0.64 -0.68 11.12
N LEU A 25 0.05 -1.87 11.26
CA LEU A 25 -1.40 -2.00 11.45
C LEU A 25 -1.87 -1.31 12.74
N GLU A 26 -1.07 -1.42 13.80
CA GLU A 26 -1.37 -0.77 15.08
C GLU A 26 -1.36 0.75 14.98
N GLU A 27 -0.33 1.30 14.32
CA GLU A 27 -0.24 2.74 14.03
C GLU A 27 -1.45 3.19 13.19
N VAL A 28 -1.77 2.47 12.12
CA VAL A 28 -2.93 2.78 11.25
C VAL A 28 -4.23 2.77 12.04
N ILE A 29 -4.48 1.74 12.87
CA ILE A 29 -5.70 1.68 13.68
C ILE A 29 -5.75 2.82 14.70
N GLY A 30 -4.60 3.21 15.26
CA GLY A 30 -4.48 4.39 16.12
C GLY A 30 -4.90 5.67 15.39
N ASP A 31 -4.33 5.92 14.21
CA ASP A 31 -4.65 7.07 13.35
C ASP A 31 -6.15 7.11 13.02
N LEU A 32 -6.69 5.99 12.54
CA LEU A 32 -8.10 5.87 12.14
C LEU A 32 -9.05 6.09 13.33
N ASN A 33 -8.72 5.55 14.50
CA ASN A 33 -9.53 5.75 15.71
C ASN A 33 -9.54 7.19 16.18
N HIS A 34 -8.44 7.92 16.00
CA HIS A 34 -8.37 9.33 16.35
C HIS A 34 -9.40 10.14 15.55
N THR A 35 -9.48 9.87 14.25
CA THR A 35 -10.45 10.47 13.33
C THR A 35 -11.87 9.98 13.60
N TRP A 36 -12.11 8.67 13.52
CA TRP A 36 -13.46 8.09 13.45
C TRP A 36 -14.21 8.07 14.79
N SER A 37 -13.51 8.03 15.93
CA SER A 37 -14.18 8.09 17.25
C SER A 37 -15.02 9.37 17.39
N ARG A 38 -14.50 10.49 16.84
CA ARG A 38 -15.13 11.81 16.95
C ARG A 38 -16.17 12.05 15.88
N SER A 39 -15.84 11.76 14.62
CA SER A 39 -16.70 12.09 13.47
C SER A 39 -17.75 11.02 13.17
N LEU A 40 -17.38 9.74 13.33
CA LEU A 40 -18.21 8.59 12.95
C LEU A 40 -18.80 7.83 14.13
N GLY A 41 -18.33 8.09 15.36
CA GLY A 41 -18.72 7.34 16.55
C GLY A 41 -18.35 5.87 16.47
N VAL A 42 -17.28 5.53 15.74
CA VAL A 42 -16.78 4.16 15.56
C VAL A 42 -15.34 4.07 16.01
N ARG A 43 -14.99 2.95 16.65
CA ARG A 43 -13.62 2.64 17.07
C ARG A 43 -13.27 1.21 16.72
N LEU A 44 -12.12 0.99 16.10
CA LEU A 44 -11.51 -0.31 15.89
C LEU A 44 -10.74 -0.74 17.14
N ASP A 45 -11.01 -1.92 17.67
CA ASP A 45 -10.26 -2.51 18.78
C ASP A 45 -9.38 -3.65 18.27
N LEU A 46 -8.06 -3.42 18.24
CA LEU A 46 -7.12 -4.43 17.75
C LEU A 46 -6.83 -5.45 18.86
N VAL A 47 -7.47 -6.60 18.75
CA VAL A 47 -7.32 -7.74 19.67
C VAL A 47 -5.95 -8.40 19.44
N ARG A 48 -5.11 -8.40 20.48
CA ARG A 48 -3.83 -9.13 20.48
C ARG A 48 -3.81 -10.18 21.57
N TRP A 49 -3.31 -11.37 21.25
CA TRP A 49 -3.03 -12.39 22.25
C TRP A 49 -1.96 -11.94 23.25
N GLU A 50 -0.95 -11.16 22.84
CA GLU A 50 0.14 -10.68 23.71
C GLU A 50 -0.34 -9.74 24.82
N THR A 51 -1.45 -9.03 24.61
CA THR A 51 -2.01 -8.06 25.57
C THR A 51 -3.30 -8.53 26.23
N HIS A 52 -4.01 -9.51 25.64
CA HIS A 52 -5.30 -10.00 26.13
C HIS A 52 -5.25 -11.44 26.65
N ALA A 53 -4.21 -12.22 26.33
CA ALA A 53 -4.06 -13.56 26.86
C ALA A 53 -3.26 -13.58 28.17
N TYR A 54 -3.69 -14.41 29.11
CA TYR A 54 -3.03 -14.72 30.37
C TYR A 54 -2.58 -16.20 30.39
N PRO A 55 -1.51 -16.55 31.14
CA PRO A 55 -1.06 -17.92 31.23
C PRO A 55 -2.18 -18.87 31.65
N GLY A 56 -2.35 -19.94 30.89
CA GLY A 56 -3.38 -20.96 31.11
C GLY A 56 -2.93 -22.34 30.63
N PHE A 57 -3.75 -23.35 30.87
CA PHE A 57 -3.50 -24.72 30.43
C PHE A 57 -4.62 -25.15 29.47
N GLY A 58 -4.23 -25.72 28.33
CA GLY A 58 -5.10 -26.24 27.27
C GLY A 58 -4.42 -27.42 26.58
N GLU A 59 -4.98 -27.92 25.48
CA GLU A 59 -4.38 -29.03 24.71
C GLU A 59 -2.99 -28.65 24.16
N ASP A 60 -2.83 -27.40 23.73
CA ASP A 60 -1.58 -26.79 23.33
C ASP A 60 -1.60 -25.27 23.61
N ALA A 61 -0.49 -24.58 23.37
CA ALA A 61 -0.39 -23.13 23.61
C ALA A 61 -1.37 -22.33 22.73
N GLN A 62 -1.69 -22.82 21.52
CA GLN A 62 -2.63 -22.17 20.61
C GLN A 62 -4.07 -22.32 21.12
N ASP A 63 -4.42 -23.46 21.72
CA ASP A 63 -5.72 -23.72 22.35
C ASP A 63 -5.98 -22.73 23.51
N VAL A 64 -4.96 -22.49 24.35
CA VAL A 64 -5.06 -21.51 25.44
C VAL A 64 -5.33 -20.11 24.90
N ILE A 65 -4.63 -19.69 23.84
CA ILE A 65 -4.85 -18.39 23.19
C ILE A 65 -6.25 -18.34 22.58
N ASN A 66 -6.66 -19.40 21.88
CA ASN A 66 -7.94 -19.49 21.20
C ASN A 66 -9.13 -19.34 22.15
N GLN A 67 -9.06 -19.94 23.34
CA GLN A 67 -10.10 -19.85 24.36
C GLN A 67 -10.21 -18.45 24.98
N GLN A 68 -9.18 -17.63 24.85
CA GLN A 68 -9.10 -16.29 25.42
C GLN A 68 -9.36 -15.19 24.40
N LEU A 69 -9.44 -15.52 23.11
CA LEU A 69 -9.85 -14.58 22.08
C LEU A 69 -11.36 -14.34 22.10
N PRO A 70 -11.83 -13.08 21.97
CA PRO A 70 -13.25 -12.78 21.91
C PRO A 70 -13.95 -13.55 20.78
N ASP A 71 -15.19 -13.96 21.05
CA ASP A 71 -16.01 -14.69 20.06
C ASP A 71 -16.61 -13.75 18.99
N ASP A 72 -16.67 -12.46 19.29
CA ASP A 72 -17.25 -11.35 18.53
C ASP A 72 -16.17 -10.55 17.76
N ILE A 73 -15.47 -11.22 16.84
CA ILE A 73 -14.55 -10.56 15.90
C ILE A 73 -15.35 -10.04 14.70
N ASP A 74 -15.25 -8.74 14.40
CA ASP A 74 -15.90 -8.12 13.24
C ASP A 74 -14.99 -8.10 12.01
N ILE A 75 -13.67 -8.01 12.21
CA ILE A 75 -12.69 -7.92 11.12
C ILE A 75 -11.54 -8.89 11.39
N PHE A 76 -11.31 -9.82 10.47
CA PHE A 76 -10.14 -10.69 10.47
C PHE A 76 -9.12 -10.20 9.44
N ILE A 77 -7.86 -10.07 9.85
CA ILE A 77 -6.73 -9.70 8.99
C ILE A 77 -5.67 -10.79 9.07
N GLY A 78 -5.49 -11.54 7.98
CA GLY A 78 -4.39 -12.47 7.81
C GLY A 78 -3.22 -11.83 7.08
N ILE A 79 -1.99 -12.00 7.60
CA ILE A 79 -0.76 -11.54 6.94
C ILE A 79 0.20 -12.71 6.81
N MET A 80 0.71 -12.98 5.61
CA MET A 80 1.72 -14.00 5.37
C MET A 80 2.84 -13.50 4.46
N TRP A 81 4.05 -14.05 4.63
CA TRP A 81 5.19 -13.79 3.76
C TRP A 81 5.86 -15.09 3.29
N HIS A 82 7.03 -15.44 3.82
CA HIS A 82 7.78 -16.62 3.39
C HIS A 82 7.75 -17.75 4.41
N ARG A 83 7.22 -17.49 5.62
CA ARG A 83 6.90 -18.51 6.62
C ARG A 83 5.40 -18.79 6.61
N PHE A 84 5.06 -20.07 6.60
CA PHE A 84 3.69 -20.52 6.84
C PHE A 84 3.40 -20.60 8.34
N GLY A 85 4.40 -21.01 9.13
CA GLY A 85 4.33 -21.16 10.58
C GLY A 85 4.56 -22.61 11.03
N THR A 86 4.30 -22.84 12.31
CA THR A 86 4.44 -24.17 12.94
C THR A 86 3.08 -24.85 12.99
N PRO A 87 2.99 -26.14 12.60
CA PRO A 87 1.76 -26.92 12.73
C PRO A 87 1.24 -26.93 14.16
N THR A 88 -0.08 -26.94 14.28
CA THR A 88 -0.80 -27.10 15.55
C THR A 88 -1.46 -28.48 15.59
N GLY A 89 -2.15 -28.82 16.68
CA GLY A 89 -2.93 -30.06 16.72
C GLY A 89 -4.09 -30.09 15.71
N ARG A 90 -4.47 -28.95 15.14
CA ARG A 90 -5.71 -28.76 14.35
C ARG A 90 -5.47 -28.22 12.94
N ALA A 91 -4.34 -27.58 12.69
CA ALA A 91 -4.02 -27.04 11.38
C ALA A 91 -2.53 -27.13 11.08
N GLU A 92 -2.22 -26.81 9.84
CA GLU A 92 -0.89 -26.89 9.29
C GLU A 92 -0.03 -25.66 9.71
N SER A 93 -0.66 -24.57 10.18
CA SER A 93 -0.02 -23.51 10.96
C SER A 93 -0.99 -22.82 11.93
N GLY A 94 -0.47 -22.12 12.94
CA GLY A 94 -1.29 -21.29 13.84
C GLY A 94 -2.11 -20.22 13.09
N THR A 95 -1.48 -19.48 12.17
CA THR A 95 -2.17 -18.48 11.34
C THR A 95 -3.28 -19.09 10.49
N GLN A 96 -3.07 -20.31 9.97
CA GLN A 96 -4.09 -21.02 9.22
C GLN A 96 -5.23 -21.51 10.13
N GLU A 97 -4.93 -22.04 11.32
CA GLU A 97 -5.96 -22.41 12.30
C GLU A 97 -6.87 -21.22 12.63
N GLU A 98 -6.25 -20.06 12.88
CA GLU A 98 -6.93 -18.80 13.16
C GLU A 98 -7.83 -18.38 12.00
N PHE A 99 -7.33 -18.46 10.76
CA PHE A 99 -8.12 -18.18 9.57
C PHE A 99 -9.28 -19.16 9.40
N LEU A 100 -9.05 -20.47 9.54
CA LEU A 100 -10.11 -21.49 9.40
C LEU A 100 -11.21 -21.29 10.43
N ARG A 101 -10.86 -20.89 11.66
CA ARG A 101 -11.85 -20.55 12.69
C ARG A 101 -12.65 -19.30 12.33
N ALA A 102 -12.00 -18.24 11.85
CA ALA A 102 -12.69 -17.03 11.39
C ALA A 102 -13.58 -17.32 10.17
N LYS A 103 -13.08 -18.12 9.22
CA LYS A 103 -13.82 -18.55 8.03
C LYS A 103 -15.05 -19.38 8.37
N ALA A 104 -14.94 -20.33 9.30
CA ALA A 104 -16.07 -21.11 9.75
C ALA A 104 -17.18 -20.24 10.38
N ARG A 105 -16.81 -19.16 11.08
CA ARG A 105 -17.77 -18.17 11.61
C ARG A 105 -18.40 -17.33 10.50
N TRP A 106 -17.57 -16.87 9.57
CA TRP A 106 -18.03 -16.12 8.40
C TRP A 106 -19.00 -16.94 7.53
N ASP A 107 -18.77 -18.25 7.39
CA ASP A 107 -19.69 -19.15 6.67
C ASP A 107 -21.04 -19.33 7.38
N GLN A 108 -21.09 -19.12 8.70
CA GLN A 108 -22.33 -19.12 9.48
C GLN A 108 -23.09 -17.79 9.37
N ASP A 109 -22.37 -16.66 9.41
CA ASP A 109 -22.94 -15.33 9.25
C ASP A 109 -21.95 -14.38 8.55
N ASN A 110 -22.04 -14.32 7.22
CA ASN A 110 -21.17 -13.48 6.40
C ASN A 110 -21.51 -11.98 6.46
N SER A 111 -22.57 -11.61 7.18
CA SER A 111 -23.02 -10.22 7.26
C SER A 111 -22.27 -9.42 8.32
N ARG A 112 -21.72 -10.11 9.32
CA ARG A 112 -21.10 -9.54 10.54
C ARG A 112 -19.58 -9.53 10.55
N MET A 113 -18.94 -10.33 9.70
CA MET A 113 -17.49 -10.46 9.70
C MET A 113 -16.90 -10.14 8.32
N HIS A 114 -15.80 -9.40 8.30
CA HIS A 114 -14.99 -9.19 7.11
C HIS A 114 -13.70 -10.01 7.20
N LEU A 115 -13.44 -10.86 6.20
CA LEU A 115 -12.20 -11.63 6.08
C LEU A 115 -11.27 -10.95 5.07
N MET A 116 -10.07 -10.58 5.51
CA MET A 116 -9.08 -9.89 4.69
C MET A 116 -7.75 -10.62 4.79
N PHE A 117 -7.10 -10.89 3.64
CA PHE A 117 -5.82 -11.60 3.63
C PHE A 117 -4.79 -10.89 2.74
N TYR A 118 -3.57 -10.75 3.27
CA TYR A 118 -2.48 -10.01 2.65
C TYR A 118 -1.21 -10.85 2.58
N PHE A 119 -0.57 -10.83 1.41
CA PHE A 119 0.68 -11.55 1.16
C PHE A 119 1.80 -10.57 0.82
N LYS A 120 2.85 -10.58 1.62
CA LYS A 120 4.07 -9.83 1.33
C LYS A 120 4.79 -10.46 0.14
N ASP A 121 5.16 -9.65 -0.84
CA ASP A 121 5.83 -10.09 -2.08
C ASP A 121 7.26 -9.52 -2.19
N THR A 122 7.91 -9.26 -1.04
CA THR A 122 9.31 -8.83 -0.97
C THR A 122 10.25 -10.02 -1.17
N PRO A 123 11.31 -9.91 -2.01
CA PRO A 123 12.32 -10.96 -2.15
C PRO A 123 13.01 -11.31 -0.82
N VAL A 124 13.19 -12.60 -0.58
CA VAL A 124 13.88 -13.15 0.60
C VAL A 124 15.29 -13.58 0.21
N SER A 125 16.28 -13.35 1.07
CA SER A 125 17.63 -13.89 0.85
C SER A 125 17.59 -15.41 0.77
N PRO A 126 18.29 -16.07 -0.17
CA PRO A 126 18.34 -17.53 -0.25
C PRO A 126 18.77 -18.23 1.05
N SER A 127 19.55 -17.55 1.89
CA SER A 127 19.97 -18.06 3.20
C SER A 127 18.86 -18.11 4.26
N GLN A 128 17.75 -17.40 4.03
CA GLN A 128 16.60 -17.30 4.93
C GLN A 128 15.36 -18.02 4.39
N VAL A 129 15.39 -18.45 3.12
CA VAL A 129 14.30 -19.17 2.46
C VAL A 129 14.26 -20.60 2.95
N ASP A 130 13.13 -20.97 3.54
CA ASP A 130 12.72 -22.35 3.72
C ASP A 130 11.75 -22.70 2.57
N ALA A 131 12.19 -23.59 1.69
CA ALA A 131 11.44 -23.93 0.48
C ALA A 131 10.12 -24.66 0.77
N GLU A 132 10.06 -25.44 1.86
CA GLU A 132 8.85 -26.16 2.26
C GLU A 132 7.82 -25.17 2.80
N GLN A 133 8.24 -24.28 3.70
CA GLN A 133 7.38 -23.21 4.24
C GLN A 133 6.85 -22.30 3.13
N LEU A 134 7.71 -21.88 2.20
CA LEU A 134 7.32 -21.05 1.07
C LEU A 134 6.33 -21.76 0.14
N GLY A 135 6.54 -23.06 -0.10
CA GLY A 135 5.59 -23.90 -0.85
C GLY A 135 4.21 -23.91 -0.21
N ARG A 136 4.14 -24.09 1.11
CA ARG A 136 2.87 -24.10 1.86
C ARG A 136 2.15 -22.75 1.86
N VAL A 137 2.89 -21.64 1.92
CA VAL A 137 2.30 -20.30 1.71
C VAL A 137 1.70 -20.19 0.30
N ALA A 138 2.39 -20.68 -0.73
CA ALA A 138 1.89 -20.64 -2.10
C ALA A 138 0.63 -21.51 -2.27
N ASP A 139 0.60 -22.69 -1.68
CA ASP A 139 -0.55 -23.60 -1.70
C ASP A 139 -1.76 -22.99 -0.98
N PHE A 140 -1.56 -22.44 0.23
CA PHE A 140 -2.62 -21.76 0.96
C PHE A 140 -3.12 -20.50 0.24
N ARG A 141 -2.21 -19.72 -0.34
CA ARG A 141 -2.58 -18.56 -1.17
C ARG A 141 -3.46 -18.95 -2.35
N LYS A 142 -3.17 -20.11 -2.96
CA LYS A 142 -3.96 -20.64 -4.07
C LYS A 142 -5.33 -21.11 -3.58
N SER A 143 -5.39 -21.83 -2.45
CA SER A 143 -6.67 -22.32 -1.91
C SER A 143 -7.64 -21.19 -1.59
N LEU A 144 -7.15 -20.07 -1.04
CA LEU A 144 -7.99 -18.86 -0.83
C LEU A 144 -8.66 -18.40 -2.14
N GLY A 145 -7.91 -18.37 -3.25
CA GLY A 145 -8.44 -17.98 -4.55
C GLY A 145 -9.46 -18.98 -5.11
N ASP A 146 -9.19 -20.28 -4.96
CA ASP A 146 -10.09 -21.36 -5.40
C ASP A 146 -11.42 -21.35 -4.60
N GLU A 147 -11.39 -20.92 -3.33
CA GLU A 147 -12.56 -20.72 -2.47
C GLU A 147 -13.29 -19.38 -2.72
N GLY A 148 -12.84 -18.58 -3.70
CA GLY A 148 -13.44 -17.28 -4.03
C GLY A 148 -13.04 -16.14 -3.09
N GLY A 149 -12.06 -16.35 -2.22
CA GLY A 149 -11.48 -15.34 -1.33
C GLY A 149 -10.56 -14.38 -2.09
N LEU A 150 -10.83 -13.09 -1.98
CA LEU A 150 -9.98 -12.06 -2.55
C LEU A 150 -8.86 -11.70 -1.57
N HIS A 151 -7.62 -11.86 -2.02
CA HIS A 151 -6.40 -11.55 -1.28
C HIS A 151 -5.59 -10.46 -1.97
N TRP A 152 -4.85 -9.71 -1.17
CA TRP A 152 -3.99 -8.64 -1.67
C TRP A 152 -2.51 -8.98 -1.52
N ARG A 153 -1.70 -8.29 -2.31
CA ARG A 153 -0.25 -8.29 -2.18
C ARG A 153 0.25 -6.91 -1.82
N PHE A 154 1.34 -6.89 -1.09
CA PHE A 154 2.09 -5.67 -0.79
C PHE A 154 3.59 -5.95 -0.80
N GLU A 155 4.41 -4.93 -1.03
CA GLU A 155 5.86 -5.10 -1.18
C GLU A 155 6.67 -4.44 -0.07
N SER A 156 6.03 -3.60 0.76
CA SER A 156 6.65 -2.93 1.90
C SER A 156 5.66 -2.71 3.04
N PRO A 157 6.14 -2.48 4.28
CA PRO A 157 5.28 -2.15 5.41
C PRO A 157 4.43 -0.90 5.19
N ASP A 158 4.96 0.10 4.47
CA ASP A 158 4.23 1.35 4.22
C ASP A 158 3.14 1.17 3.15
N ASP A 159 3.42 0.34 2.13
CA ASP A 159 2.41 -0.11 1.16
C ASP A 159 1.27 -0.87 1.87
N PHE A 160 1.61 -1.78 2.79
CA PHE A 160 0.64 -2.44 3.65
C PHE A 160 -0.16 -1.45 4.50
N ALA A 161 0.49 -0.45 5.11
CA ALA A 161 -0.20 0.56 5.92
C ALA A 161 -1.22 1.35 5.10
N ASN A 162 -0.88 1.74 3.86
CA ASN A 162 -1.80 2.43 2.97
C ASN A 162 -3.00 1.54 2.58
N LEU A 163 -2.75 0.27 2.26
CA LEU A 163 -3.83 -0.72 2.06
C LEU A 163 -4.74 -0.85 3.27
N MET A 164 -4.18 -0.90 4.48
CA MET A 164 -4.96 -0.99 5.72
C MET A 164 -5.85 0.23 5.90
N ARG A 165 -5.33 1.45 5.70
CA ARG A 165 -6.12 2.68 5.78
C ARG A 165 -7.33 2.64 4.83
N LEU A 166 -7.08 2.33 3.57
CA LEU A 166 -8.13 2.27 2.54
C LEU A 166 -9.16 1.19 2.82
N HIS A 167 -8.72 -0.04 3.09
CA HIS A 167 -9.64 -1.16 3.22
C HIS A 167 -10.41 -1.13 4.53
N LEU A 168 -9.80 -0.72 5.65
CA LEU A 168 -10.51 -0.54 6.92
C LEU A 168 -11.55 0.58 6.82
N ALA A 169 -11.23 1.68 6.13
CA ALA A 169 -12.19 2.75 5.90
C ALA A 169 -13.44 2.24 5.18
N ARG A 170 -13.25 1.39 4.17
CA ARG A 170 -14.34 0.75 3.44
C ARG A 170 -15.15 -0.20 4.32
N VAL A 171 -14.50 -1.03 5.13
CA VAL A 171 -15.21 -1.96 6.04
C VAL A 171 -16.07 -1.20 7.05
N VAL A 172 -15.55 -0.11 7.62
CA VAL A 172 -16.31 0.72 8.56
C VAL A 172 -17.52 1.37 7.87
N GLN A 173 -17.37 1.84 6.64
CA GLN A 173 -18.50 2.38 5.88
C GLN A 173 -19.56 1.32 5.56
N ASP A 174 -19.15 0.14 5.08
CA ASP A 174 -20.07 -0.98 4.82
C ASP A 174 -20.83 -1.35 6.10
N TRP A 175 -20.14 -1.37 7.25
CA TRP A 175 -20.75 -1.62 8.55
C TRP A 175 -21.75 -0.53 8.92
N GLN A 176 -21.40 0.75 8.79
CA GLN A 176 -22.30 1.86 9.09
C GLN A 176 -23.56 1.83 8.21
N SER A 177 -23.39 1.51 6.93
CA SER A 177 -24.50 1.36 5.96
C SER A 177 -25.49 0.30 6.44
N LYS A 178 -24.97 -0.87 6.83
CA LYS A 178 -25.76 -1.98 7.37
C LYS A 178 -26.33 -1.69 8.76
N ALA A 179 -25.74 -0.80 9.55
CA ALA A 179 -26.24 -0.40 10.86
C ALA A 179 -27.36 0.66 10.76
N ILE A 180 -27.29 1.57 9.78
CA ILE A 180 -28.26 2.65 9.55
C ILE A 180 -29.54 2.13 8.87
N LEU A 181 -29.42 1.21 7.91
CA LEU A 181 -30.55 0.64 7.15
C LEU A 181 -31.64 -0.09 8.01
N PRO A 182 -31.31 -0.90 9.04
CA PRO A 182 -32.30 -1.56 9.88
C PRO A 182 -32.92 -0.65 10.95
N GLN A 183 -32.30 0.48 11.33
CA GLN A 183 -32.84 1.38 12.36
C GLN A 183 -33.95 2.32 11.83
N ARG A 184 -34.05 2.55 10.51
CA ARG A 184 -35.11 3.37 9.90
C ARG A 184 -36.53 2.75 9.99
N THR A 185 -36.68 1.47 10.37
CA THR A 185 -38.00 0.81 10.50
C THR A 185 -38.51 0.66 11.94
N LYS A 186 -37.71 1.01 12.96
CA LYS A 186 -38.14 0.94 14.36
C LYS A 186 -37.47 2.03 15.21
N SER A 187 -38.05 3.23 15.24
CA SER A 187 -38.20 4.00 16.48
C SER A 187 -38.99 5.29 16.25
N THR A 188 -40.25 5.29 16.69
CA THR A 188 -41.00 6.49 17.04
C THR A 188 -40.68 6.80 18.49
N ARG A 189 -40.26 8.05 18.76
CA ARG A 189 -40.24 8.76 20.07
C ARG A 189 -39.74 8.00 21.30
N GLU A 190 -38.68 8.55 21.91
CA GLU A 190 -38.80 9.24 23.21
C GLU A 190 -37.47 9.92 23.59
N GLU A 191 -37.52 11.24 23.75
CA GLU A 191 -36.50 12.05 24.41
C GLU A 191 -36.65 11.93 25.94
N SER A 192 -35.54 11.94 26.70
CA SER A 192 -35.23 13.03 27.65
C SER A 192 -34.26 12.62 28.79
N ALA A 193 -33.21 13.45 28.93
CA ALA A 193 -32.55 13.98 30.14
C ALA A 193 -31.95 13.08 31.24
N ALA A 194 -30.64 13.26 31.51
CA ALA A 194 -30.13 14.03 32.66
C ALA A 194 -28.58 13.98 32.78
N SER A 195 -28.01 15.05 33.36
CA SER A 195 -26.58 15.39 33.48
C SER A 195 -25.97 15.03 34.86
N MET A 196 -24.63 14.89 34.92
CA MET A 196 -23.67 15.55 35.86
C MET A 196 -22.26 14.87 35.80
N PRO A 197 -21.18 15.53 36.25
CA PRO A 197 -19.84 15.42 35.67
C PRO A 197 -18.88 14.54 36.46
N ASN A 198 -17.90 13.92 35.79
CA ASN A 198 -16.58 13.83 36.42
C ASN A 198 -15.40 13.74 35.43
N ASP A 199 -14.38 14.46 35.87
CA ASP A 199 -12.99 14.62 35.48
C ASP A 199 -12.26 13.32 35.11
N ARG A 200 -11.77 13.22 33.86
CA ARG A 200 -10.64 12.37 33.49
C ARG A 200 -9.81 13.05 32.40
N ARG A 201 -8.55 13.28 32.74
CA ARG A 201 -7.48 13.86 31.93
C ARG A 201 -7.43 13.25 30.53
N GLU A 202 -7.55 14.11 29.53
CA GLU A 202 -7.26 13.83 28.13
C GLU A 202 -5.77 13.44 28.01
N PRO A 203 -5.42 12.36 27.29
CA PRO A 203 -4.06 12.13 26.82
C PRO A 203 -3.65 13.31 25.92
N PRO A 204 -2.37 13.65 25.83
CA PRO A 204 -1.92 14.80 25.05
C PRO A 204 -2.40 14.66 23.60
N GLU A 205 -3.06 15.70 23.09
CA GLU A 205 -3.50 15.80 21.70
C GLU A 205 -2.27 15.64 20.78
N GLU A 206 -2.11 14.46 20.18
CA GLU A 206 -1.35 14.36 18.95
C GLU A 206 -2.14 15.14 17.88
N VAL A 207 -1.46 16.10 17.26
CA VAL A 207 -2.08 17.08 16.36
C VAL A 207 -2.65 16.33 15.15
N GLU A 208 -3.97 16.36 15.02
CA GLU A 208 -4.73 15.83 13.89
C GLU A 208 -4.23 16.49 12.59
N VAL A 209 -3.66 15.71 11.67
CA VAL A 209 -3.19 16.22 10.38
C VAL A 209 -4.40 16.53 9.51
N GLY A 210 -4.72 17.81 9.38
CA GLY A 210 -5.90 18.26 8.63
C GLY A 210 -5.77 18.02 7.12
N LEU A 211 -6.90 18.01 6.40
CA LEU A 211 -6.94 17.86 4.94
C LEU A 211 -6.01 18.86 4.22
N PHE A 212 -5.89 20.09 4.73
CA PHE A 212 -4.99 21.09 4.16
C PHE A 212 -3.52 20.70 4.31
N GLU A 213 -3.12 20.13 5.45
CA GLU A 213 -1.76 19.66 5.68
C GLU A 213 -1.46 18.42 4.82
N LEU A 214 -2.44 17.53 4.62
CA LEU A 214 -2.32 16.38 3.72
C LEU A 214 -2.19 16.82 2.25
N ASN A 215 -2.98 17.81 1.82
CA ASN A 215 -2.87 18.38 0.48
C ASN A 215 -1.52 19.08 0.28
N GLU A 216 -1.07 19.89 1.23
CA GLU A 216 0.25 20.54 1.21
C GLU A 216 1.37 19.48 1.13
N GLN A 217 1.29 18.42 1.94
CA GLN A 217 2.24 17.31 1.91
C GLN A 217 2.25 16.57 0.57
N PHE A 218 1.07 16.34 -0.03
CA PHE A 218 0.97 15.78 -1.38
C PHE A 218 1.59 16.71 -2.42
N GLU A 219 1.26 18.00 -2.42
CA GLU A 219 1.78 18.99 -3.36
C GLU A 219 3.30 19.13 -3.25
N ASP A 220 3.84 19.25 -2.04
CA ASP A 220 5.28 19.37 -1.79
C ASP A 220 6.04 18.13 -2.27
N SER A 221 5.57 16.95 -1.86
CA SER A 221 6.20 15.68 -2.26
C SER A 221 6.12 15.45 -3.77
N PHE A 222 5.00 15.81 -4.42
CA PHE A 222 4.83 15.73 -5.86
C PHE A 222 5.75 16.71 -6.60
N ASN A 223 5.84 17.96 -6.14
CA ASN A 223 6.70 18.98 -6.71
C ASN A 223 8.17 18.56 -6.63
N GLU A 224 8.62 18.07 -5.48
CA GLU A 224 9.97 17.53 -5.33
C GLU A 224 10.19 16.30 -6.23
N ALA A 225 9.24 15.37 -6.28
CA ALA A 225 9.30 14.19 -7.14
C ALA A 225 9.44 14.57 -8.62
N ASN A 226 8.72 15.60 -9.08
CA ASN A 226 8.82 16.12 -10.43
C ASN A 226 10.23 16.70 -10.72
N ILE A 227 10.81 17.44 -9.77
CA ILE A 227 12.19 17.94 -9.89
C ILE A 227 13.19 16.79 -10.05
N ILE A 228 13.05 15.72 -9.26
CA ILE A 228 13.92 14.54 -9.38
C ILE A 228 13.70 13.85 -10.74
N THR A 229 12.46 13.68 -11.16
CA THR A 229 12.09 13.05 -12.44
C THR A 229 12.69 13.80 -13.63
N LEU A 230 12.58 15.14 -13.65
CA LEU A 230 13.19 15.99 -14.69
C LEU A 230 14.72 15.89 -14.71
N ARG A 231 15.35 15.78 -13.55
CA ARG A 231 16.81 15.58 -13.44
C ARG A 231 17.24 14.21 -13.96
N ILE A 232 16.47 13.16 -13.67
CA ILE A 232 16.69 11.83 -14.25
C ILE A 232 16.53 11.89 -15.76
N ALA A 233 15.42 12.44 -16.27
CA ALA A 233 15.15 12.57 -17.70
C ALA A 233 16.28 13.31 -18.45
N LYS A 234 16.72 14.47 -17.95
CA LYS A 234 17.88 15.20 -18.50
C LYS A 234 19.16 14.38 -18.48
N SER A 235 19.38 13.61 -17.42
CA SER A 235 20.57 12.75 -17.32
C SER A 235 20.51 11.58 -18.31
N THR A 236 19.33 10.97 -18.48
CA THR A 236 19.05 9.89 -19.45
C THR A 236 19.27 10.38 -20.88
N GLU A 237 18.72 11.54 -21.23
CA GLU A 237 18.91 12.17 -22.54
C GLU A 237 20.39 12.47 -22.80
N ALA A 238 21.08 13.06 -21.82
CA ALA A 238 22.50 13.40 -21.94
C ALA A 238 23.38 12.16 -22.16
N ILE A 239 23.15 11.05 -21.45
CA ILE A 239 23.90 9.82 -21.68
C ILE A 239 23.52 9.16 -23.00
N GLY A 240 22.24 9.20 -23.41
CA GLY A 240 21.79 8.73 -24.71
C GLY A 240 22.50 9.42 -25.86
N ASN A 241 22.56 10.75 -25.84
CA ASN A 241 23.27 11.56 -26.82
C ASN A 241 24.78 11.25 -26.86
N LYS A 242 25.40 11.06 -25.68
CA LYS A 242 26.82 10.65 -25.61
C LYS A 242 27.04 9.26 -26.20
N LEU A 243 26.19 8.29 -25.90
CA LEU A 243 26.29 6.92 -26.42
C LEU A 243 26.16 6.89 -27.94
N VAL A 244 25.18 7.61 -28.52
CA VAL A 244 25.06 7.75 -29.98
C VAL A 244 26.35 8.35 -30.57
N GLY A 245 26.88 9.42 -29.96
CA GLY A 245 28.14 10.03 -30.39
C GLY A 245 29.35 9.07 -30.31
N HIS A 246 29.39 8.17 -29.32
CA HIS A 246 30.42 7.15 -29.21
C HIS A 246 30.26 6.03 -30.25
N THR A 247 29.03 5.58 -30.52
CA THR A 247 28.73 4.60 -31.57
C THR A 247 29.15 5.12 -32.95
N THR A 248 28.79 6.37 -33.30
CA THR A 248 29.19 6.99 -34.57
C THR A 248 30.70 7.09 -34.73
N ARG A 249 31.43 7.53 -33.68
CA ARG A 249 32.90 7.60 -33.70
C ARG A 249 33.55 6.23 -33.83
N THR A 250 32.96 5.20 -33.22
CA THR A 250 33.46 3.81 -33.31
C THR A 250 33.19 3.22 -34.69
N GLN A 251 32.01 3.46 -35.28
CA GLN A 251 31.65 3.00 -36.63
C GLN A 251 32.52 3.64 -37.73
N MET A 252 32.75 4.96 -37.64
CA MET A 252 33.65 5.69 -38.53
C MET A 252 35.10 5.17 -38.39
N ALA A 253 35.51 4.81 -37.17
CA ALA A 253 36.83 4.25 -36.90
C ALA A 253 37.06 2.87 -37.50
N THR A 254 36.03 2.00 -37.50
CA THR A 254 36.09 0.66 -38.08
C THR A 254 36.01 0.64 -39.60
N ASN A 255 35.23 1.54 -40.21
CA ASN A 255 35.08 1.61 -41.67
C ASN A 255 36.28 2.25 -42.39
N ALA A 256 37.07 3.07 -41.71
CA ALA A 256 38.23 3.75 -42.30
C ALA A 256 39.56 2.96 -42.19
N GLY A 257 39.58 1.79 -41.52
CA GLY A 257 40.79 0.95 -41.38
C GLY A 257 41.98 1.60 -40.65
N GLN A 258 41.83 2.78 -40.06
CA GLN A 258 42.95 3.65 -39.68
C GLN A 258 42.97 4.11 -38.22
N VAL A 259 42.09 3.64 -37.34
CA VAL A 259 42.14 4.10 -35.94
C VAL A 259 43.09 3.24 -35.12
N PRO A 260 44.15 3.81 -34.51
CA PRO A 260 45.03 3.09 -33.61
C PRO A 260 44.23 2.49 -32.47
N ARG A 261 44.47 1.21 -32.15
CA ARG A 261 43.78 0.49 -31.06
C ARG A 261 43.77 1.27 -29.74
N ALA A 262 44.80 2.07 -29.48
CA ALA A 262 44.89 2.95 -28.32
C ALA A 262 43.77 4.02 -28.27
N LEU A 263 43.47 4.67 -29.40
CA LEU A 263 42.44 5.71 -29.48
C LEU A 263 41.03 5.11 -29.32
N ALA A 264 40.78 3.95 -29.93
CA ALA A 264 39.52 3.21 -29.76
C ALA A 264 39.31 2.82 -28.28
N LYS A 265 40.35 2.31 -27.61
CA LYS A 265 40.31 1.96 -26.19
C LYS A 265 40.02 3.20 -25.32
N GLN A 266 40.59 4.35 -25.63
CA GLN A 266 40.34 5.60 -24.91
C GLN A 266 38.91 6.10 -25.07
N ILE A 267 38.34 6.03 -26.28
CA ILE A 267 36.94 6.39 -26.53
C ILE A 267 35.99 5.49 -25.74
N ILE A 268 36.24 4.17 -25.74
CA ILE A 268 35.45 3.19 -25.00
C ILE A 268 35.56 3.42 -23.48
N ALA A 269 36.77 3.70 -22.97
CA ALA A 269 36.97 4.00 -21.55
C ALA A 269 36.20 5.26 -21.11
N LYS A 270 36.17 6.30 -21.96
CA LYS A 270 35.37 7.51 -21.72
C LYS A 270 33.87 7.21 -21.68
N ALA A 271 33.37 6.40 -22.63
CA ALA A 271 31.98 5.97 -22.63
C ALA A 271 31.62 5.16 -21.37
N ALA A 272 32.50 4.23 -20.95
CA ALA A 272 32.33 3.46 -19.72
C ALA A 272 32.29 4.37 -18.47
N LYS A 273 33.15 5.40 -18.42
CA LYS A 273 33.12 6.41 -17.35
C LYS A 273 31.80 7.18 -17.33
N ASP A 274 31.37 7.70 -18.48
CA ASP A 274 30.10 8.45 -18.60
C ASP A 274 28.89 7.58 -18.18
N MET A 275 28.91 6.29 -18.50
CA MET A 275 27.89 5.32 -18.06
C MET A 275 27.91 5.08 -16.55
N ASN A 276 29.09 4.94 -15.94
CA ASN A 276 29.20 4.80 -14.48
C ASN A 276 28.73 6.06 -13.76
N ASP A 277 29.10 7.25 -14.24
CA ASP A 277 28.66 8.53 -13.67
C ASP A 277 27.12 8.66 -13.77
N TYR A 278 26.50 8.14 -14.84
CA TYR A 278 25.05 8.06 -14.98
C TYR A 278 24.42 7.07 -13.99
N ALA A 279 24.95 5.86 -13.87
CA ALA A 279 24.48 4.86 -12.90
C ALA A 279 24.51 5.42 -11.46
N MET A 280 25.60 6.06 -11.06
CA MET A 280 25.71 6.70 -9.75
C MET A 280 24.66 7.78 -9.50
N LYS A 281 24.26 8.54 -10.53
CA LYS A 281 23.17 9.52 -10.41
C LYS A 281 21.82 8.84 -10.19
N LEU A 282 21.54 7.77 -10.93
CA LEU A 282 20.33 6.97 -10.74
C LEU A 282 20.28 6.36 -9.35
N ASP A 283 21.36 5.73 -8.90
CA ASP A 283 21.45 5.09 -7.57
C ASP A 283 21.25 6.11 -6.43
N ARG A 284 21.53 7.39 -6.67
CA ARG A 284 21.26 8.49 -5.72
C ARG A 284 19.82 9.02 -5.82
N ASP A 285 19.31 9.20 -7.02
CA ASP A 285 18.08 9.94 -7.27
C ASP A 285 16.82 9.04 -7.19
N VAL A 286 16.92 7.77 -7.60
CA VAL A 286 15.79 6.81 -7.58
C VAL A 286 15.28 6.54 -6.16
N PRO A 287 16.11 6.30 -5.13
CA PRO A 287 15.61 6.09 -3.77
C PRO A 287 14.90 7.33 -3.20
N LYS A 288 15.37 8.54 -3.55
CA LYS A 288 14.71 9.79 -3.13
C LYS A 288 13.35 9.94 -3.78
N LEU A 289 13.27 9.65 -5.09
CA LEU A 289 12.01 9.67 -5.83
C LEU A 289 11.00 8.70 -5.22
N ARG A 290 11.45 7.47 -4.88
CA ARG A 290 10.63 6.48 -4.18
C ARG A 290 10.05 7.05 -2.88
N ASN A 291 10.91 7.60 -2.02
CA ASN A 291 10.49 8.14 -0.73
C ASN A 291 9.47 9.28 -0.88
N LEU A 292 9.70 10.20 -1.81
CA LEU A 292 8.78 11.30 -2.09
C LEU A 292 7.42 10.80 -2.60
N MET A 293 7.43 9.85 -3.54
CA MET A 293 6.19 9.25 -4.04
C MET A 293 5.44 8.50 -2.93
N GLN A 294 6.14 7.81 -2.02
CA GLN A 294 5.53 7.16 -0.87
C GLN A 294 4.86 8.17 0.08
N ILE A 295 5.52 9.29 0.37
CA ILE A 295 4.95 10.37 1.19
C ILE A 295 3.68 10.92 0.54
N GLY A 296 3.76 11.29 -0.74
CA GLY A 296 2.62 11.85 -1.47
C GLY A 296 1.45 10.87 -1.56
N LEU A 297 1.70 9.60 -1.86
CA LEU A 297 0.64 8.59 -1.92
C LEU A 297 0.03 8.28 -0.56
N SER A 298 0.82 8.36 0.52
CA SER A 298 0.27 8.23 1.87
C SER A 298 -0.63 9.41 2.23
N ALA A 299 -0.20 10.64 1.93
CA ALA A 299 -1.00 11.84 2.14
C ALA A 299 -2.31 11.79 1.36
N LEU A 300 -2.25 11.36 0.09
CA LEU A 300 -3.41 11.16 -0.76
C LEU A 300 -4.35 10.06 -0.21
N SER A 301 -3.80 8.92 0.22
CA SER A 301 -4.58 7.83 0.84
C SER A 301 -5.26 8.28 2.13
N GLN A 302 -4.59 9.09 2.95
CA GLN A 302 -5.17 9.66 4.17
C GLN A 302 -6.29 10.66 3.82
N ALA A 303 -6.06 11.55 2.86
CA ALA A 303 -7.08 12.50 2.40
C ALA A 303 -8.35 11.80 1.90
N ILE A 304 -8.20 10.70 1.15
CA ILE A 304 -9.32 9.87 0.67
C ILE A 304 -10.07 9.22 1.83
N SER A 305 -9.39 8.78 2.88
CA SER A 305 -10.05 8.19 4.06
C SER A 305 -10.91 9.19 4.83
N LEU A 306 -10.65 10.50 4.66
CA LEU A 306 -11.44 11.60 5.23
C LEU A 306 -12.64 12.00 4.35
N TRP A 307 -12.73 11.52 3.10
CA TRP A 307 -13.85 11.84 2.20
C TRP A 307 -15.25 11.60 2.78
N PRO A 308 -15.53 10.56 3.59
CA PRO A 308 -16.85 10.39 4.22
C PRO A 308 -17.33 11.60 5.04
N GLU A 309 -16.42 12.35 5.65
CA GLU A 309 -16.75 13.55 6.42
C GLU A 309 -17.03 14.78 5.54
N LEU A 310 -16.53 14.75 4.29
CA LEU A 310 -16.50 15.89 3.39
C LEU A 310 -17.79 16.02 2.54
N TYR A 311 -18.54 14.93 2.36
CA TYR A 311 -19.74 14.89 1.50
C TYR A 311 -21.01 15.54 2.06
N GLN A 312 -20.98 16.06 3.28
CA GLN A 312 -22.04 16.94 3.78
C GLN A 312 -22.05 18.33 3.10
N ASN A 313 -21.00 18.68 2.33
CA ASN A 313 -20.85 19.98 1.66
C ASN A 313 -20.49 19.86 0.17
N GLN A 314 -21.18 20.61 -0.69
CA GLN A 314 -21.06 20.51 -2.16
C GLN A 314 -19.70 21.00 -2.70
N SER A 315 -19.11 22.07 -2.15
CA SER A 315 -17.78 22.57 -2.56
C SER A 315 -16.63 21.58 -2.33
N ARG A 316 -16.77 20.65 -1.39
CA ARG A 316 -15.75 19.64 -1.08
C ARG A 316 -15.75 18.45 -2.05
N ARG A 317 -16.78 18.33 -2.90
CA ARG A 317 -16.85 17.29 -3.94
C ARG A 317 -16.01 17.64 -5.17
N ASP A 318 -15.96 18.91 -5.53
CA ASP A 318 -15.15 19.39 -6.64
C ASP A 318 -13.66 19.16 -6.34
N GLU A 319 -13.23 19.40 -5.10
CA GLU A 319 -11.86 19.09 -4.60
C GLU A 319 -11.52 17.59 -4.69
N ALA A 320 -12.47 16.71 -4.37
CA ALA A 320 -12.30 15.26 -4.50
C ALA A 320 -12.20 14.81 -5.97
N ALA A 321 -12.97 15.43 -6.87
CA ALA A 321 -12.90 15.16 -8.31
C ALA A 321 -11.60 15.67 -8.96
N GLU A 322 -11.10 16.84 -8.55
CA GLU A 322 -9.79 17.36 -8.97
C GLU A 322 -8.65 16.45 -8.51
N SER A 323 -8.73 15.94 -7.28
CA SER A 323 -7.79 14.94 -6.75
C SER A 323 -7.78 13.66 -7.61
N PHE A 324 -8.94 13.21 -8.09
CA PHE A 324 -9.05 12.05 -8.99
C PHE A 324 -8.39 12.28 -10.35
N ALA A 325 -8.61 13.46 -10.96
CA ALA A 325 -7.95 13.83 -12.21
C ALA A 325 -6.41 13.90 -12.06
N ALA A 326 -5.92 14.39 -10.91
CA ALA A 326 -4.49 14.41 -10.60
C ALA A 326 -3.89 12.99 -10.51
N ILE A 327 -4.61 12.05 -9.89
CA ILE A 327 -4.22 10.62 -9.82
C ILE A 327 -4.06 10.02 -11.22
N GLN A 328 -5.04 10.24 -12.10
CA GLN A 328 -5.01 9.72 -13.47
C GLN A 328 -3.86 10.33 -14.29
N SER A 329 -3.64 11.63 -14.15
CA SER A 329 -2.51 12.32 -14.78
C SER A 329 -1.17 11.75 -14.31
N LEU A 330 -1.02 11.50 -13.01
CA LEU A 330 0.18 10.87 -12.44
C LEU A 330 0.37 9.44 -12.97
N GLN A 331 -0.67 8.62 -13.05
CA GLN A 331 -0.57 7.28 -13.66
C GLN A 331 -0.05 7.35 -15.09
N SER A 332 -0.64 8.21 -15.93
CA SER A 332 -0.23 8.35 -17.33
C SER A 332 1.23 8.77 -17.46
N THR A 333 1.68 9.67 -16.58
CA THR A 333 3.05 10.15 -16.52
C THR A 333 4.00 9.04 -16.12
N LEU A 334 3.69 8.28 -15.06
CA LEU A 334 4.50 7.15 -14.60
C LEU A 334 4.64 6.08 -15.69
N SER A 335 3.55 5.75 -16.39
CA SER A 335 3.55 4.78 -17.49
C SER A 335 4.42 5.23 -18.67
N SER A 336 4.36 6.52 -19.03
CA SER A 336 5.23 7.10 -20.06
C SER A 336 6.71 7.05 -19.67
N VAL A 337 7.04 7.41 -18.42
CA VAL A 337 8.41 7.36 -17.91
C VAL A 337 8.94 5.91 -17.88
N GLU A 338 8.14 4.97 -17.38
CA GLU A 338 8.51 3.55 -17.35
C GLU A 338 8.85 3.02 -18.76
N THR A 339 8.00 3.35 -19.74
CA THR A 339 8.22 2.97 -21.15
C THR A 339 9.54 3.52 -21.68
N GLN A 340 9.81 4.81 -21.49
CA GLN A 340 11.05 5.44 -21.94
C GLN A 340 12.30 4.83 -21.28
N ILE A 341 12.21 4.49 -19.99
CA ILE A 341 13.32 3.88 -19.25
C ILE A 341 13.55 2.43 -19.69
N ARG A 342 12.49 1.67 -20.01
CA ARG A 342 12.60 0.32 -20.61
C ARG A 342 13.27 0.38 -21.99
N ASP A 343 12.88 1.32 -22.83
CA ASP A 343 13.50 1.49 -24.15
C ASP A 343 14.99 1.83 -24.01
N PHE A 344 15.34 2.75 -23.11
CA PHE A 344 16.73 3.08 -22.85
C PHE A 344 17.52 1.89 -22.27
N LEU A 345 16.91 1.10 -21.38
CA LEU A 345 17.51 -0.14 -20.88
C LEU A 345 17.81 -1.12 -22.02
N ASN A 346 16.90 -1.28 -22.99
CA ASN A 346 17.11 -2.14 -24.15
C ASN A 346 18.27 -1.64 -25.02
N ILE A 347 18.37 -0.32 -25.24
CA ILE A 347 19.51 0.29 -25.94
C ILE A 347 20.81 -0.05 -25.23
N VAL A 348 20.91 0.20 -23.92
CA VAL A 348 22.12 -0.12 -23.12
C VAL A 348 22.43 -1.62 -23.14
N ALA A 349 21.41 -2.47 -23.04
CA ALA A 349 21.53 -3.92 -23.07
C ALA A 349 22.02 -4.46 -24.43
N SER A 350 21.72 -3.76 -25.53
CA SER A 350 22.18 -4.12 -26.88
C SER A 350 23.62 -3.71 -27.21
N LEU A 351 24.26 -2.86 -26.39
CA LEU A 351 25.63 -2.40 -26.63
C LEU A 351 26.61 -3.60 -26.73
N PRO A 352 27.53 -3.59 -27.72
CA PRO A 352 28.45 -4.69 -27.95
C PRO A 352 29.49 -4.84 -26.83
N SER A 353 29.93 -6.08 -26.59
CA SER A 353 30.97 -6.39 -25.60
C SER A 353 32.36 -6.08 -26.15
N LEU A 354 32.85 -4.87 -25.93
CA LEU A 354 34.14 -4.41 -26.46
C LEU A 354 35.29 -4.48 -25.44
N THR A 355 35.04 -4.09 -24.18
CA THR A 355 36.04 -4.12 -23.10
C THR A 355 35.41 -4.54 -21.77
N SER A 356 36.23 -5.04 -20.85
CA SER A 356 35.77 -5.39 -19.49
C SER A 356 35.21 -4.19 -18.74
N GLU A 357 35.80 -2.99 -18.92
CA GLU A 357 35.31 -1.75 -18.31
C GLU A 357 33.93 -1.34 -18.82
N LEU A 358 33.72 -1.37 -20.14
CA LEU A 358 32.42 -1.07 -20.74
C LEU A 358 31.38 -2.10 -20.32
N ASN A 359 31.75 -3.38 -20.27
CA ASN A 359 30.85 -4.44 -19.82
C ASN A 359 30.44 -4.25 -18.35
N LYS A 360 31.34 -3.82 -17.47
CA LYS A 360 31.02 -3.47 -16.07
C LYS A 360 30.08 -2.27 -16.01
N ALA A 361 30.36 -1.21 -16.76
CA ALA A 361 29.54 0.00 -16.78
C ALA A 361 28.12 -0.26 -17.33
N LYS A 362 28.01 -1.07 -18.40
CA LYS A 362 26.73 -1.56 -18.94
C LYS A 362 25.92 -2.28 -17.86
N ARG A 363 26.53 -3.19 -17.11
CA ARG A 363 25.84 -3.91 -16.02
C ARG A 363 25.38 -2.97 -14.92
N ALA A 364 26.21 -2.00 -14.53
CA ALA A 364 25.85 -1.01 -13.52
C ALA A 364 24.62 -0.19 -13.97
N VAL A 365 24.67 0.40 -15.16
CA VAL A 365 23.52 1.16 -15.71
C VAL A 365 22.28 0.30 -15.83
N SER A 366 22.40 -0.93 -16.36
CA SER A 366 21.24 -1.84 -16.46
C SER A 366 20.65 -2.19 -15.09
N SER A 367 21.48 -2.34 -14.06
CA SER A 367 21.02 -2.59 -12.69
C SER A 367 20.24 -1.39 -12.14
N SER A 368 20.79 -0.18 -12.26
CA SER A 368 20.14 1.05 -11.80
C SER A 368 18.83 1.33 -12.54
N LEU A 369 18.79 1.13 -13.86
CA LEU A 369 17.56 1.28 -14.66
C LEU A 369 16.49 0.26 -14.27
N ARG A 370 16.87 -1.00 -14.01
CA ARG A 370 15.92 -2.01 -13.52
C ARG A 370 15.36 -1.64 -12.14
N SER A 371 16.20 -1.16 -11.23
CA SER A 371 15.76 -0.67 -9.92
C SER A 371 14.77 0.51 -10.05
N PHE A 372 15.01 1.39 -11.02
CA PHE A 372 14.08 2.47 -11.32
C PHE A 372 12.74 1.96 -11.87
N ILE A 373 12.76 1.05 -12.85
CA ILE A 373 11.55 0.42 -13.39
C ILE A 373 10.74 -0.27 -12.30
N THR A 374 11.39 -1.04 -11.42
CA THR A 374 10.72 -1.66 -10.27
C THR A 374 10.04 -0.60 -9.42
N THR A 375 10.75 0.47 -9.05
CA THR A 375 10.18 1.58 -8.28
C THR A 375 8.94 2.17 -8.96
N LEU A 376 8.99 2.43 -10.27
CA LEU A 376 7.84 2.98 -11.00
C LEU A 376 6.64 2.03 -10.99
N ASN A 377 6.86 0.72 -11.21
CA ASN A 377 5.80 -0.28 -11.19
C ASN A 377 5.13 -0.39 -9.81
N ASP A 378 5.92 -0.32 -8.74
CA ASP A 378 5.40 -0.44 -7.38
C ASP A 378 4.51 0.77 -7.04
N GLN A 379 4.94 1.97 -7.43
CA GLN A 379 4.13 3.18 -7.24
C GLN A 379 2.86 3.17 -8.12
N GLN A 380 2.93 2.68 -9.35
CA GLN A 380 1.75 2.53 -10.22
C GLN A 380 0.71 1.57 -9.62
N LYS A 381 1.13 0.44 -9.03
CA LYS A 381 0.21 -0.51 -8.36
C LYS A 381 -0.53 0.17 -7.21
N LEU A 382 0.19 0.91 -6.37
CA LEU A 382 -0.40 1.63 -5.25
C LEU A 382 -1.37 2.72 -5.74
N LEU A 383 -0.98 3.50 -6.76
CA LEU A 383 -1.86 4.50 -7.39
C LEU A 383 -3.15 3.89 -7.94
N MET A 384 -3.07 2.73 -8.61
CA MET A 384 -4.25 2.03 -9.14
C MET A 384 -5.19 1.58 -8.01
N GLN A 385 -4.66 1.18 -6.86
CA GLN A 385 -5.47 0.81 -5.70
C GLN A 385 -6.15 2.03 -5.10
N ILE A 386 -5.41 3.13 -4.94
CA ILE A 386 -5.94 4.42 -4.48
C ILE A 386 -7.06 4.89 -5.41
N GLU A 387 -6.84 4.87 -6.73
CA GLU A 387 -7.86 5.23 -7.73
C GLU A 387 -9.11 4.35 -7.62
N LYS A 388 -8.94 3.03 -7.51
CA LYS A 388 -10.07 2.10 -7.40
C LYS A 388 -10.90 2.38 -6.15
N SER A 389 -10.25 2.52 -5.00
CA SER A 389 -10.93 2.84 -3.74
C SER A 389 -11.60 4.22 -3.80
N ALA A 390 -10.94 5.22 -4.38
CA ALA A 390 -11.52 6.54 -4.60
C ALA A 390 -12.78 6.48 -5.47
N ALA A 391 -12.76 5.74 -6.59
CA ALA A 391 -13.89 5.59 -7.48
C ALA A 391 -15.06 4.84 -6.84
N GLU A 392 -14.78 3.79 -6.06
CA GLU A 392 -15.79 3.04 -5.31
C GLU A 392 -16.43 3.90 -4.22
N LEU A 393 -15.64 4.71 -3.51
CA LEU A 393 -16.14 5.71 -2.56
C LEU A 393 -17.04 6.73 -3.26
N HIS A 394 -16.62 7.25 -4.41
CA HIS A 394 -17.40 8.22 -5.16
C HIS A 394 -18.77 7.67 -5.60
N ASN A 395 -18.79 6.49 -6.23
CA ASN A 395 -20.02 5.86 -6.71
C ASN A 395 -20.97 5.49 -5.57
N PHE A 396 -20.43 4.96 -4.46
CA PHE A 396 -21.22 4.61 -3.28
C PHE A 396 -21.97 5.82 -2.70
N GLN A 397 -21.33 7.00 -2.73
CA GLN A 397 -21.93 8.22 -2.22
C GLN A 397 -22.95 8.85 -3.17
N GLU A 398 -22.82 8.65 -4.48
CA GLU A 398 -23.89 8.98 -5.44
C GLU A 398 -25.13 8.11 -5.21
N ASP A 399 -24.95 6.80 -4.94
CA ASP A 399 -26.06 5.88 -4.67
C ASP A 399 -26.83 6.25 -3.39
N ILE A 400 -26.14 6.67 -2.32
CA ILE A 400 -26.78 7.19 -1.10
C ILE A 400 -27.62 8.43 -1.39
N GLN A 401 -27.13 9.35 -2.22
CA GLN A 401 -27.86 10.58 -2.53
C GLN A 401 -29.02 10.38 -3.50
N ALA A 402 -28.89 9.48 -4.46
CA ALA A 402 -30.00 9.08 -5.32
C ALA A 402 -31.13 8.45 -4.50
N ALA A 403 -30.79 7.72 -3.43
CA ALA A 403 -31.76 7.16 -2.49
C ALA A 403 -32.45 8.23 -1.61
N ASP A 404 -31.72 9.24 -1.14
CA ASP A 404 -32.30 10.35 -0.34
C ASP A 404 -33.08 11.37 -1.21
N GLY A 405 -32.68 11.60 -2.46
CA GLY A 405 -33.36 12.52 -3.39
C GLY A 405 -34.73 12.02 -3.90
N ASN A 406 -35.06 10.74 -3.70
CA ASN A 406 -36.33 10.15 -4.11
C ASN A 406 -37.41 10.19 -3.00
N VAL A 407 -37.12 10.83 -1.86
CA VAL A 407 -38.05 10.95 -0.72
C VAL A 407 -38.88 12.25 -0.77
N ASP A 408 -38.52 13.21 -1.62
CA ASP A 408 -39.17 14.54 -1.70
C ASP A 408 -39.97 14.79 -3.00
N ALA A 409 -40.56 13.75 -3.60
CA ALA A 409 -41.58 13.93 -4.63
C ALA A 409 -43.00 13.82 -3.99
N PRO A 410 -43.67 14.94 -3.66
CA PRO A 410 -45.07 14.88 -3.24
C PRO A 410 -45.94 14.50 -4.45
N GLY A 411 -46.62 13.36 -4.34
CA GLY A 411 -47.74 12.97 -5.21
C GLY A 411 -49.05 13.63 -4.78
#